data_AF-A0A7V9DZI6-F1
#
_entry.id   AF-A0A7V9DZI6-F1
#
_cell.length_a   1.000
_cell.length_b   1.000
_cell.length_c   1.000
_cell.angle_alpha   90.00
_cell.angle_beta   90.00
_cell.angle_gamma   90.00
#
_symmetry.space_group_name_H-M   'P 1'
#
loop_
_entity.id
_entity.type
_entity.pdbx_description
1 polymer ?
#
loop_
_entity_poly.entity_id
_entity_poly.type
_entity_poly.pdbx_seq_one_letter_code
_entity_poly.pdbx_strand_id
1 'polypeptide(L)'
;PQASHYYSQPQLAVRARLTRDGKSEERTGQGWLDHEWSSTLLADDAAGWDWIGMNLDDGSALTAFSIRSQQSNSAPMHAYASLRPRGGSVQTLGPRDVRISTRAEWTSPRTRATWPVARELRIGDRTLVTQPLMDDQELDSRLSTGAVYWEGGSRLLENGKPIGRGYLEMTGYVAPLRL
;
A
#
# COMPACT_ATOMS: atom_id res chain seq x y z
N PRO A 1 -24.42 2.48 1.24
CA PRO A 1 -23.19 3.18 0.80
C PRO A 1 -21.98 2.37 1.26
N GLN A 2 -20.93 2.25 0.45
CA GLN A 2 -19.67 1.63 0.87
C GLN A 2 -18.76 2.73 1.42
N ALA A 3 -18.47 2.66 2.72
CA ALA A 3 -17.62 3.62 3.42
C ALA A 3 -17.16 3.00 4.74
N SER A 4 -16.00 3.46 5.20
CA SER A 4 -15.41 3.07 6.48
C SER A 4 -15.10 4.30 7.32
N HIS A 5 -15.10 4.13 8.63
CA HIS A 5 -14.36 5.03 9.51
C HIS A 5 -12.89 4.63 9.46
N TYR A 6 -12.01 5.61 9.23
CA TYR A 6 -10.60 5.36 8.96
C TYR A 6 -9.74 6.48 9.57
N TYR A 7 -8.69 6.10 10.29
CA TYR A 7 -7.59 7.02 10.62
C TYR A 7 -6.24 6.33 10.57
N SER A 8 -5.19 7.15 10.42
CA SER A 8 -3.80 6.72 10.39
C SER A 8 -2.97 7.42 11.47
N GLN A 9 -1.99 6.72 12.02
CA GLN A 9 -0.90 7.28 12.83
C GLN A 9 0.42 7.07 12.08
N PRO A 10 0.83 8.03 11.23
CA PRO A 10 2.11 7.97 10.54
C PRO A 10 3.26 8.44 11.43
N GLN A 11 4.49 8.23 10.98
CA GLN A 11 5.74 8.71 11.61
C GLN A 11 5.92 8.18 13.05
N LEU A 12 5.38 7.01 13.37
CA LEU A 12 5.52 6.39 14.70
C LEU A 12 6.97 5.97 14.93
N ALA A 13 7.58 6.41 16.02
CA ALA A 13 8.92 5.93 16.40
C ALA A 13 8.83 4.48 16.88
N VAL A 14 9.56 3.58 16.22
CA VAL A 14 9.61 2.16 16.56
C VAL A 14 10.93 1.84 17.24
N ARG A 15 10.86 1.09 18.34
CA ARG A 15 12.00 0.38 18.95
C ARG A 15 11.62 -1.09 19.03
N ALA A 16 12.46 -1.96 18.50
CA ALA A 16 12.21 -3.39 18.43
C ALA A 16 13.42 -4.16 18.94
N ARG A 17 13.16 -5.28 19.62
CA ARG A 17 14.15 -6.33 19.88
C ARG A 17 13.81 -7.49 18.95
N LEU A 18 14.71 -7.80 18.02
CA LEU A 18 14.55 -8.87 17.06
C LEU A 18 15.41 -10.06 17.51
N THR A 19 14.81 -11.25 17.57
CA THR A 19 15.55 -12.48 17.86
C THR A 19 15.54 -13.39 16.63
N ARG A 20 16.72 -13.73 16.12
CA ARG A 20 16.90 -14.66 15.00
C ARG A 20 18.05 -15.61 15.31
N ASP A 21 17.83 -16.90 15.08
CA ASP A 21 18.84 -17.95 15.31
C ASP A 21 19.47 -17.87 16.73
N GLY A 22 18.62 -17.58 17.73
CA GLY A 22 19.02 -17.43 19.14
C GLY A 22 19.75 -16.13 19.49
N LYS A 23 20.03 -15.24 18.52
CA LYS A 23 20.69 -13.95 18.74
C LYS A 23 19.65 -12.83 18.80
N SER A 24 19.74 -11.99 19.83
CA SER A 24 18.89 -10.81 20.00
C SER A 24 19.60 -9.53 19.59
N GLU A 25 18.93 -8.69 18.82
CA GLU A 25 19.43 -7.39 18.35
C GLU A 25 18.39 -6.30 18.58
N GLU A 26 18.82 -5.13 19.01
CA GLU A 26 17.96 -3.96 19.09
C GLU A 26 17.98 -3.17 17.78
N ARG A 27 16.81 -2.69 17.38
CA ARG A 27 16.58 -1.91 16.16
C ARG A 27 15.65 -0.75 16.43
N THR A 28 15.87 0.33 15.71
CA THR A 28 14.98 1.50 15.69
C THR A 28 14.45 1.72 14.28
N GLY A 29 13.27 2.29 14.15
CA GLY A 29 12.68 2.58 12.86
C GLY A 29 11.50 3.54 12.94
N GLN A 30 10.77 3.63 11.83
CA GLN A 30 9.52 4.35 11.72
C GLN A 30 8.42 3.37 11.33
N GLY A 31 7.28 3.47 12.00
CA GLY A 31 6.09 2.67 11.76
C GLY A 31 4.96 3.51 11.20
N TRP A 32 3.94 2.79 10.76
CA TRP A 32 2.65 3.32 10.34
C TRP A 32 1.58 2.43 10.97
N LEU A 33 0.52 3.05 11.46
CA LEU A 33 -0.67 2.33 11.92
C LEU A 33 -1.89 2.87 11.17
N ASP A 34 -2.69 1.97 10.63
CA ASP A 34 -4.05 2.26 10.21
C ASP A 34 -5.04 1.57 11.13
N HIS A 35 -6.18 2.23 11.32
CA HIS A 35 -7.32 1.67 12.01
C HIS A 35 -8.55 1.98 11.17
N GLU A 36 -9.17 0.92 10.68
CA GLU A 36 -10.37 0.96 9.83
C GLU A 36 -11.48 0.09 10.43
N TRP A 37 -12.71 0.59 10.40
CA TRP A 37 -13.89 -0.20 10.73
C TRP A 37 -15.10 0.26 9.92
N SER A 38 -15.92 -0.72 9.53
CA SER A 38 -17.15 -0.51 8.76
C SER A 38 -18.18 -1.58 9.12
N SER A 39 -19.42 -1.41 8.65
CA SER A 39 -20.46 -2.45 8.70
C SER A 39 -20.75 -3.06 7.33
N THR A 40 -19.94 -2.73 6.33
CA THR A 40 -20.05 -3.22 4.96
C THR A 40 -18.65 -3.58 4.45
N LEU A 41 -18.56 -4.74 3.79
CA LEU A 41 -17.33 -5.17 3.14
C LEU A 41 -17.14 -4.46 1.80
N LEU A 42 -16.02 -4.77 1.15
CA LEU A 42 -15.72 -4.37 -0.22
C LEU A 42 -16.84 -4.83 -1.17
N ALA A 43 -17.03 -4.10 -2.28
CA ALA A 43 -18.02 -4.48 -3.29
C ALA A 43 -17.79 -5.90 -3.86
N ASP A 44 -18.86 -6.64 -4.13
CA ASP A 44 -18.79 -8.00 -4.70
C ASP A 44 -18.13 -8.04 -6.09
N ASP A 45 -18.15 -6.93 -6.83
CA ASP A 45 -17.53 -6.76 -8.14
C ASP A 45 -16.11 -6.17 -8.08
N ALA A 46 -15.57 -5.98 -6.87
CA ALA A 46 -14.17 -5.63 -6.66
C ALA A 46 -13.27 -6.87 -6.76
N ALA A 47 -12.14 -6.74 -7.45
CA ALA A 47 -11.12 -7.77 -7.52
C ALA A 47 -10.20 -7.73 -6.28
N GLY A 48 -9.95 -6.53 -5.74
CA GLY A 48 -9.05 -6.29 -4.62
C GLY A 48 -8.59 -4.84 -4.61
N TRP A 49 -7.57 -4.53 -3.83
CA TRP A 49 -7.03 -3.17 -3.73
C TRP A 49 -5.52 -3.12 -3.90
N ASP A 50 -5.05 -1.91 -4.22
CA ASP A 50 -3.68 -1.48 -3.99
C ASP A 50 -3.74 -0.40 -2.91
N TRP A 51 -2.98 -0.56 -1.84
CA TRP A 51 -2.86 0.41 -0.77
C TRP A 51 -1.38 0.80 -0.59
N ILE A 52 -1.14 2.08 -0.36
CA ILE A 52 0.18 2.66 -0.18
C ILE A 52 0.14 3.55 1.05
N GLY A 53 1.06 3.35 1.98
CA GLY A 53 1.30 4.24 3.12
C GLY A 53 2.79 4.54 3.27
N MET A 54 3.15 5.82 3.25
CA MET A 54 4.53 6.29 3.16
C MET A 54 4.83 7.38 4.19
N ASN A 55 5.86 7.13 4.99
CA ASN A 55 6.51 8.15 5.81
C ASN A 55 7.56 8.87 4.95
N LEU A 56 7.38 10.17 4.73
CA LEU A 56 8.33 11.00 3.98
C LEU A 56 9.42 11.51 4.92
N ASP A 57 10.63 11.67 4.37
CA ASP A 57 11.82 12.05 5.14
C ASP A 57 11.74 13.48 5.71
N ASP A 58 10.92 14.34 5.09
CA ASP A 58 10.63 15.70 5.58
C ASP A 58 9.64 15.73 6.76
N GLY A 59 9.09 14.57 7.16
CA GLY A 59 8.07 14.41 8.20
C GLY A 59 6.63 14.44 7.69
N SER A 60 6.43 14.60 6.38
CA SER A 60 5.13 14.46 5.73
C SER A 60 4.68 12.99 5.71
N ALA A 61 3.39 12.77 5.42
CA ALA A 61 2.81 11.43 5.33
C ALA A 61 1.88 11.34 4.12
N LEU A 62 1.99 10.26 3.34
CA LEU A 62 1.16 10.00 2.17
C LEU A 62 0.45 8.64 2.34
N THR A 63 -0.85 8.64 2.15
CA THR A 63 -1.63 7.42 1.91
C THR A 63 -2.28 7.52 0.54
N ALA A 64 -2.31 6.44 -0.23
CA ALA A 64 -3.09 6.34 -1.45
C ALA A 64 -3.65 4.94 -1.59
N PHE A 65 -4.83 4.80 -2.17
CA PHE A 65 -5.37 3.49 -2.51
C PHE A 65 -6.21 3.53 -3.78
N SER A 66 -6.37 2.36 -4.40
CA SER A 66 -7.35 2.13 -5.45
C SER A 66 -8.04 0.79 -5.27
N ILE A 67 -9.36 0.76 -5.50
CA ILE A 67 -10.15 -0.47 -5.55
C ILE A 67 -10.31 -0.87 -7.01
N ARG A 68 -9.83 -2.06 -7.36
CA ARG A 68 -9.85 -2.58 -8.73
C ARG A 68 -11.12 -3.37 -8.96
N SER A 69 -11.72 -3.25 -10.15
CA SER A 69 -12.88 -4.08 -10.53
C SER A 69 -12.42 -5.45 -11.03
N GLN A 70 -13.31 -6.44 -10.95
CA GLN A 70 -13.16 -7.73 -11.62
C GLN A 70 -13.32 -7.62 -13.15
N GLN A 71 -13.88 -6.51 -13.66
CA GLN A 71 -13.98 -6.27 -15.09
C GLN A 71 -12.60 -5.94 -15.67
N SER A 72 -12.13 -6.78 -16.60
CA SER A 72 -10.85 -6.58 -17.28
C SER A 72 -10.81 -5.23 -18.00
N ASN A 73 -9.66 -4.55 -17.97
CA ASN A 73 -9.40 -3.25 -18.60
C ASN A 73 -10.35 -2.10 -18.17
N SER A 74 -11.01 -2.23 -17.03
CA SER A 74 -11.83 -1.16 -16.47
C SER A 74 -11.00 -0.16 -15.66
N ALA A 75 -11.53 1.06 -15.52
CA ALA A 75 -11.00 2.02 -14.54
C ALA A 75 -11.22 1.48 -13.11
N PRO A 76 -10.39 1.89 -12.13
CA PRO A 76 -10.63 1.53 -10.74
C PRO A 76 -12.01 2.01 -10.28
N MET A 77 -12.68 1.19 -9.48
CA MET A 77 -14.00 1.51 -8.90
C MET A 77 -13.91 2.70 -7.95
N HIS A 78 -12.78 2.84 -7.27
CA HIS A 78 -12.48 3.98 -6.42
C HIS A 78 -10.99 4.25 -6.39
N ALA A 79 -10.61 5.51 -6.19
CA ALA A 79 -9.24 5.91 -5.94
C ALA A 79 -9.23 7.13 -5.01
N TYR A 80 -8.29 7.14 -4.07
CA TYR A 80 -8.18 8.18 -3.06
C TYR A 80 -6.73 8.34 -2.64
N ALA A 81 -6.37 9.55 -2.22
CA ALA A 81 -5.12 9.80 -1.52
C ALA A 81 -5.30 10.86 -0.45
N SER A 82 -4.45 10.79 0.58
CA SER A 82 -4.27 11.86 1.55
C SER A 82 -2.79 12.19 1.68
N LEU A 83 -2.48 13.48 1.67
CA LEU A 83 -1.14 14.01 1.90
C LEU A 83 -1.20 14.95 3.11
N ARG A 84 -0.43 14.64 4.14
CA ARG A 84 -0.25 15.52 5.30
C ARG A 84 1.16 16.09 5.29
N PRO A 85 1.36 17.37 4.95
CA PRO A 85 2.65 18.03 5.12
C PRO A 85 3.10 18.03 6.59
N ARG A 86 4.41 18.08 6.85
CA ARG A 86 4.91 18.26 8.22
C ARG A 86 4.35 19.54 8.85
N GLY A 87 3.66 19.40 9.98
CA GLY A 87 3.02 20.53 10.69
C GLY A 87 1.82 21.14 9.96
N GLY A 88 1.39 20.55 8.84
CA GLY A 88 0.26 21.02 8.04
C GLY A 88 -1.01 20.22 8.28
N SER A 89 -2.11 20.72 7.69
CA SER A 89 -3.38 20.01 7.64
C SER A 89 -3.38 18.95 6.54
N VAL A 90 -4.18 17.90 6.72
CA VAL A 90 -4.36 16.84 5.72
C VAL A 90 -5.04 17.42 4.47
N GLN A 91 -4.49 17.10 3.30
CA GLN A 91 -5.09 17.33 2.00
C GLN A 91 -5.62 16.01 1.46
N THR A 92 -6.85 15.98 0.98
CA THR A 92 -7.46 14.78 0.40
C THR A 92 -7.65 14.96 -1.11
N LEU A 93 -7.43 13.89 -1.86
CA LEU A 93 -7.52 13.86 -3.31
C LEU A 93 -8.43 12.72 -3.73
N GLY A 94 -9.36 13.02 -4.65
CA GLY A 94 -10.33 12.06 -5.15
C GLY A 94 -9.92 11.38 -6.45
N PRO A 95 -10.81 10.59 -7.06
CA PRO A 95 -10.50 9.76 -8.23
C PRO A 95 -10.00 10.51 -9.47
N ARG A 96 -10.24 11.83 -9.58
CA ARG A 96 -9.75 12.65 -10.70
C ARG A 96 -8.26 12.99 -10.59
N ASP A 97 -7.76 13.07 -9.36
CA ASP A 97 -6.42 13.56 -9.04
C ASP A 97 -5.48 12.44 -8.58
N VAL A 98 -5.98 11.20 -8.54
CA VAL A 98 -5.25 10.02 -8.11
C VAL A 98 -5.24 9.00 -9.24
N ARG A 99 -4.04 8.66 -9.73
CA ARG A 99 -3.84 7.55 -10.66
C ARG A 99 -2.70 6.68 -10.15
N ILE A 100 -2.93 5.37 -10.16
CA ILE A 100 -1.94 4.36 -9.76
C ILE A 100 -1.77 3.43 -10.97
N SER A 101 -0.58 3.42 -11.57
CA SER A 101 -0.26 2.61 -12.74
C SER A 101 0.92 1.68 -12.47
N THR A 102 0.98 0.59 -13.21
CA THR A 102 2.08 -0.37 -13.11
C THR A 102 3.32 0.21 -13.77
N ARG A 103 4.46 0.15 -13.05
CA ARG A 103 5.77 0.53 -13.59
C ARG A 103 6.70 -0.68 -13.78
N ALA A 104 6.61 -1.67 -12.90
CA ALA A 104 7.30 -2.96 -13.05
C ALA A 104 6.48 -4.06 -12.40
N GLU A 105 6.65 -5.27 -12.90
CA GLU A 105 5.94 -6.47 -12.44
C GLU A 105 6.92 -7.56 -12.02
N TRP A 106 6.49 -8.40 -11.08
CA TRP A 106 7.14 -9.63 -10.70
C TRP A 106 6.12 -10.76 -10.66
N THR A 107 6.46 -11.91 -11.24
CA THR A 107 5.61 -13.09 -11.23
C THR A 107 6.06 -14.05 -10.13
N SER A 108 5.14 -14.37 -9.21
CA SER A 108 5.41 -15.32 -8.14
C SER A 108 5.64 -16.73 -8.71
N PRO A 109 6.75 -17.40 -8.34
CA PRO A 109 6.94 -18.80 -8.68
C PRO A 109 5.98 -19.73 -7.89
N ARG A 110 5.42 -19.27 -6.76
CA ARG A 110 4.57 -20.08 -5.87
C ARG A 110 3.09 -20.05 -6.29
N THR A 111 2.56 -18.87 -6.56
CA THR A 111 1.12 -18.69 -6.84
C THR A 111 0.85 -18.44 -8.32
N ARG A 112 1.89 -18.14 -9.11
CA ARG A 112 1.82 -17.69 -10.51
C ARG A 112 1.13 -16.33 -10.70
N ALA A 113 0.75 -15.63 -9.63
CA ALA A 113 0.26 -14.27 -9.74
C ALA A 113 1.37 -13.33 -10.23
N THR A 114 0.97 -12.33 -11.03
CA THR A 114 1.86 -11.25 -11.46
C THR A 114 1.51 -9.99 -10.68
N TRP A 115 2.46 -9.54 -9.88
CA TRP A 115 2.32 -8.43 -8.93
C TRP A 115 2.99 -7.17 -9.50
N PRO A 116 2.30 -6.02 -9.54
CA PRO A 116 2.92 -4.76 -9.97
C PRO A 116 3.75 -4.15 -8.84
N VAL A 117 4.89 -4.80 -8.53
CA VAL A 117 5.75 -4.50 -7.38
C VAL A 117 6.34 -3.09 -7.39
N ALA A 118 6.37 -2.41 -8.54
CA ALA A 118 6.61 -0.97 -8.62
C ALA A 118 5.41 -0.26 -9.24
N ARG A 119 4.87 0.73 -8.54
CA ARG A 119 3.72 1.55 -8.95
C ARG A 119 4.18 2.98 -9.22
N GLU A 120 3.69 3.58 -10.29
CA GLU A 120 3.73 5.02 -10.48
C GLU A 120 2.43 5.62 -9.94
N LEU A 121 2.57 6.61 -9.07
CA LEU A 121 1.47 7.35 -8.44
C LEU A 121 1.47 8.77 -9.01
N ARG A 122 0.38 9.17 -9.64
CA ARG A 122 0.11 10.58 -9.95
C ARG A 122 -0.89 11.10 -8.93
N ILE A 123 -0.43 11.98 -8.04
CA ILE A 123 -1.20 12.52 -6.92
C ILE A 123 -1.17 14.04 -7.03
N GLY A 124 -2.27 14.62 -7.53
CA GLY A 124 -2.29 16.02 -7.96
C GLY A 124 -1.23 16.24 -9.05
N ASP A 125 -0.33 17.20 -8.82
CA ASP A 125 0.76 17.53 -9.75
C ASP A 125 2.04 16.72 -9.53
N ARG A 126 2.06 15.83 -8.52
CA ARG A 126 3.25 15.02 -8.19
C ARG A 126 3.23 13.68 -8.91
N THR A 127 4.39 13.28 -9.44
CA THR A 127 4.63 11.93 -9.93
C THR A 127 5.62 11.23 -9.00
N LEU A 128 5.15 10.18 -8.33
CA LEU A 128 5.87 9.43 -7.33
C LEU A 128 5.96 7.97 -7.74
N VAL A 129 7.00 7.27 -7.33
CA VAL A 129 7.21 5.86 -7.72
C VAL A 129 7.54 5.04 -6.50
N THR A 130 6.81 3.94 -6.29
CA THR A 130 7.20 2.94 -5.30
C THR A 130 8.33 2.08 -5.86
N GLN A 131 9.36 1.84 -5.06
CA GLN A 131 10.43 0.89 -5.35
C GLN A 131 10.44 -0.17 -4.26
N PRO A 132 10.17 -1.45 -4.58
CA PRO A 132 10.15 -2.51 -3.59
C PRO A 132 11.56 -2.74 -3.04
N LEU A 133 11.68 -3.09 -1.76
CA LEU A 133 12.97 -3.47 -1.16
C LEU A 133 13.50 -4.81 -1.72
N MET A 134 12.58 -5.70 -2.08
CA MET A 134 12.80 -6.93 -2.83
C MET A 134 11.50 -7.31 -3.54
N ASP A 135 11.61 -8.08 -4.63
CA ASP A 135 10.44 -8.45 -5.45
C ASP A 135 9.50 -9.41 -4.70
N ASP A 136 10.09 -10.42 -4.05
CA ASP A 136 9.35 -11.48 -3.37
C ASP A 136 8.97 -11.09 -1.94
N GLN A 137 7.86 -10.34 -1.83
CA GLN A 137 7.20 -9.98 -0.56
C GLN A 137 5.75 -10.51 -0.54
N GLU A 138 5.49 -11.60 -1.25
CA GLU A 138 4.18 -12.25 -1.28
C GLU A 138 3.95 -13.07 0.00
N LEU A 139 2.80 -12.85 0.63
CA LEU A 139 2.31 -13.55 1.80
C LEU A 139 1.08 -14.39 1.44
N ASP A 140 1.27 -15.71 1.40
CA ASP A 140 0.16 -16.66 1.23
C ASP A 140 -0.44 -17.03 2.59
N SER A 141 -1.57 -16.39 2.91
CA SER A 141 -2.28 -16.59 4.17
C SER A 141 -3.59 -17.39 4.03
N ARG A 142 -3.75 -18.14 2.92
CA ARG A 142 -4.99 -18.87 2.62
C ARG A 142 -5.41 -19.87 3.70
N LEU A 143 -4.44 -20.39 4.46
CA LEU A 143 -4.70 -21.35 5.55
C LEU A 143 -5.10 -20.68 6.88
N SER A 144 -5.08 -19.34 6.99
CA SER A 144 -5.43 -18.60 8.20
C SER A 144 -6.47 -17.50 7.93
N THR A 145 -6.07 -16.46 7.19
CA THR A 145 -6.87 -15.26 6.93
C THR A 145 -7.47 -15.23 5.51
N GLY A 146 -7.29 -16.30 4.74
CA GLY A 146 -8.12 -16.61 3.56
C GLY A 146 -7.66 -16.01 2.23
N ALA A 147 -6.62 -15.17 2.20
CA ALA A 147 -6.18 -14.50 0.97
C ALA A 147 -4.65 -14.56 0.76
N VAL A 148 -4.23 -14.24 -0.46
CA VAL A 148 -2.82 -14.01 -0.79
C VAL A 148 -2.62 -12.51 -0.95
N TYR A 149 -1.61 -12.00 -0.25
CA TYR A 149 -1.23 -10.59 -0.25
C TYR A 149 0.16 -10.44 -0.86
N TRP A 150 0.45 -9.25 -1.36
CA TRP A 150 1.82 -8.77 -1.47
C TRP A 150 2.00 -7.66 -0.44
N GLU A 151 2.89 -7.87 0.52
CA GLU A 151 3.05 -7.07 1.75
C GLU A 151 4.47 -6.49 1.80
N GLY A 152 4.74 -5.49 0.97
CA GLY A 152 6.12 -5.15 0.68
C GLY A 152 6.57 -3.79 1.15
N GLY A 153 7.61 -3.82 2.00
CA GLY A 153 8.41 -2.66 2.32
C GLY A 153 8.95 -2.02 1.04
N SER A 154 8.80 -0.71 0.94
CA SER A 154 9.05 0.06 -0.28
C SER A 154 9.65 1.43 0.02
N ARG A 155 10.51 1.91 -0.87
CA ARG A 155 10.92 3.33 -0.93
C ARG A 155 9.94 4.10 -1.81
N LEU A 156 9.76 5.38 -1.50
CA LEU A 156 9.05 6.32 -2.36
C LEU A 156 10.05 7.23 -3.05
N LEU A 157 9.96 7.33 -4.38
CA LEU A 157 10.85 8.14 -5.20
C LEU A 157 10.08 9.28 -5.84
N GLU A 158 10.72 10.44 -5.95
CA GLU A 158 10.27 11.56 -6.76
C GLU A 158 11.44 12.04 -7.61
N ASN A 159 11.24 12.17 -8.92
CA ASN A 159 12.30 12.51 -9.87
C ASN A 159 13.54 11.59 -9.75
N GLY A 160 13.32 10.31 -9.45
CA GLY A 160 14.37 9.30 -9.29
C GLY A 160 15.13 9.35 -7.95
N LYS A 161 14.77 10.25 -7.03
CA LYS A 161 15.40 10.37 -5.71
C LYS A 161 14.49 9.81 -4.62
N PRO A 162 15.00 9.00 -3.68
CA PRO A 162 14.23 8.59 -2.52
C PRO A 162 13.82 9.80 -1.68
N ILE A 163 12.55 9.86 -1.28
CA ILE A 163 11.96 10.91 -0.44
C ILE A 163 11.25 10.36 0.80
N GLY A 164 11.23 9.04 0.96
CA GLY A 164 10.51 8.38 2.03
C GLY A 164 10.49 6.86 1.87
N ARG A 165 9.79 6.21 2.81
CA ARG A 165 9.65 4.76 2.90
C ARG A 165 8.35 4.38 3.57
N GLY A 166 7.88 3.17 3.30
CA GLY A 166 6.66 2.65 3.86
C GLY A 166 6.30 1.32 3.23
N TYR A 167 5.01 1.09 3.03
CA TYR A 167 4.47 -0.16 2.53
C TYR A 167 3.62 0.06 1.27
N LEU A 168 3.71 -0.91 0.37
CA LEU A 168 2.74 -1.17 -0.68
C LEU A 168 2.08 -2.51 -0.32
N GLU A 169 0.77 -2.50 -0.18
CA GLU A 169 -0.05 -3.68 0.07
C GLU A 169 -0.94 -3.91 -1.15
N MET A 170 -1.02 -5.15 -1.62
CA MET A 170 -1.86 -5.51 -2.75
C MET A 170 -2.60 -6.81 -2.48
N THR A 171 -3.89 -6.84 -2.81
CA THR A 171 -4.74 -8.03 -2.73
C THR A 171 -5.35 -8.33 -4.10
N GLY A 172 -5.91 -9.52 -4.30
CA GLY A 172 -6.76 -9.77 -5.46
C GLY A 172 -6.04 -10.11 -6.77
N TYR A 173 -4.73 -10.36 -6.76
CA TYR A 173 -3.94 -10.71 -7.96
C TYR A 173 -3.87 -12.22 -8.23
N VAL A 174 -4.17 -13.07 -7.24
CA VAL A 174 -4.29 -14.52 -7.42
C VAL A 174 -5.72 -14.90 -7.85
N ALA A 175 -6.70 -14.35 -7.14
CA ALA A 175 -8.13 -14.45 -7.40
C ALA A 175 -8.82 -13.24 -6.76
N PRO A 176 -10.04 -12.87 -7.19
CA PRO A 176 -10.80 -11.80 -6.54
C PRO A 176 -10.90 -12.02 -5.03
N LEU A 177 -10.66 -10.94 -4.27
CA LEU A 177 -10.71 -10.99 -2.82
C LEU A 177 -12.13 -11.35 -2.35
N ARG A 178 -12.21 -12.25 -1.38
CA ARG A 178 -13.44 -12.60 -0.66
C ARG A 178 -13.19 -12.37 0.82
N LEU A 179 -13.95 -11.46 1.43
CA LEU A 179 -13.89 -11.11 2.85
C LEU A 179 -15.09 -11.71 3.60
#